data_AF-A0ABD0QNY2-F1
#
_entry.id   AF-A0ABD0QNY2-F1
#
_cell.length_a   1.000
_cell.length_b   1.000
_cell.length_c   1.000
_cell.angle_alpha   90.00
_cell.angle_beta   90.00
_cell.angle_gamma   90.00
#
_symmetry.space_group_name_H-M   'P 1'
#
loop_
_entity.id
_entity.type
_entity.pdbx_description
1 polymer ?
#
loop_
_entity_poly.entity_id
_entity_poly.type
_entity_poly.pdbx_seq_one_letter_code
_entity_poly.pdbx_strand_id
1 'polypeptide(L)'
;SYVAVILPPLVCCQDVSVYFRPPLEVRDVLLLTHRALQEFPSRVLPEFKPWFPSASDLHKPIKPLKPAPLISSSDLQNITLRLEEPADASDAADRRKPAESEAKRFRRSWCVITDRSAPLKITRSFSRLFRKTIEKHGLHLHQRVKWVVCERNCGARSMEELWLDLNRAIRRSRLPTCNANYQRALAQIWLYCDVFYSEYIGNFLKQEFQLSGQITLTGHKLGDVIKL
;
A
#
# COMPACT_ATOMS: atom_id res chain seq x y z
N SER A 1 24.18 16.77 24.10
CA SER A 1 25.56 17.29 23.99
C SER A 1 26.28 16.52 22.90
N TYR A 2 26.86 17.20 21.91
CA TYR A 2 27.66 16.59 20.85
C TYR A 2 29.13 16.63 21.26
N VAL A 3 29.89 15.59 20.92
CA VAL A 3 31.34 15.50 21.16
C VAL A 3 32.05 15.63 19.82
N ALA A 4 33.07 16.48 19.75
CA ALA A 4 33.90 16.68 18.56
C ALA A 4 35.29 16.06 18.80
N VAL A 5 35.81 15.36 17.81
CA VAL A 5 37.14 14.74 17.84
C VAL A 5 37.88 15.14 16.56
N ILE A 6 39.10 15.65 16.71
CA ILE A 6 40.00 16.00 15.61
C ILE A 6 40.92 14.82 15.33
N LEU A 7 40.97 14.36 14.08
CA LEU A 7 41.79 13.24 13.64
C LEU A 7 43.16 13.71 13.11
N PRO A 8 44.29 13.06 13.44
CA PRO A 8 45.63 13.41 12.93
C PRO A 8 45.81 13.00 11.45
N PRO A 9 46.75 13.65 10.73
CA PRO A 9 46.74 13.66 9.26
C PRO A 9 47.32 12.38 8.65
N LEU A 10 46.57 11.79 7.71
CA LEU A 10 47.07 10.85 6.71
C LEU A 10 46.81 11.45 5.33
N VAL A 11 47.87 11.91 4.67
CA VAL A 11 48.05 12.21 3.23
C VAL A 11 46.90 12.98 2.53
N CYS A 12 47.20 14.24 2.15
CA CYS A 12 46.34 15.26 1.51
C CYS A 12 45.28 15.88 2.44
N CYS A 13 45.72 16.90 3.19
CA CYS A 13 45.14 17.39 4.44
C CYS A 13 43.81 18.14 4.28
N GLN A 14 42.72 17.53 4.74
CA GLN A 14 41.55 18.23 5.26
C GLN A 14 41.32 17.80 6.71
N ASP A 15 41.17 18.76 7.61
CA ASP A 15 40.77 18.47 8.99
C ASP A 15 39.31 18.00 9.00
N VAL A 16 39.06 16.80 9.55
CA VAL A 16 37.71 16.24 9.65
C VAL A 16 37.21 16.35 11.08
N SER A 17 36.11 17.07 11.26
CA SER A 17 35.37 17.14 12.53
C SER A 17 34.18 16.19 12.48
N VAL A 18 34.16 15.18 13.35
CA VAL A 18 33.07 14.19 13.42
C VAL A 18 32.15 14.53 14.59
N TYR A 19 30.86 14.73 14.31
CA TYR A 19 29.82 14.92 15.31
C TYR A 19 29.03 13.62 15.46
N PHE A 20 29.01 13.06 16.67
CA PHE A 20 28.26 11.85 16.95
C PHE A 20 27.43 11.99 18.23
N ARG A 21 26.43 11.11 18.38
CA ARG A 21 25.54 11.06 19.53
C ARG A 21 25.89 9.82 20.39
N PRO A 22 25.99 9.95 21.73
CA PRO A 22 26.15 8.80 22.63
C PRO A 22 25.02 7.76 22.45
N PRO A 23 25.26 6.46 22.73
CA PRO A 23 26.35 5.89 23.51
C PRO A 23 27.53 5.34 22.68
N LEU A 24 27.75 5.84 21.46
CA LEU A 24 28.88 5.38 20.65
C LEU A 24 30.22 5.74 21.29
N GLU A 25 31.10 4.76 21.44
CA GLU A 25 32.47 4.96 21.92
C GLU A 25 33.31 5.68 20.87
N VAL A 26 34.20 6.57 21.30
CA VAL A 26 35.04 7.39 20.41
C VAL A 26 35.82 6.50 19.43
N ARG A 27 36.36 5.37 19.91
CA ARG A 27 37.13 4.42 19.10
C ARG A 27 36.34 3.86 17.93
N ASP A 28 35.05 3.56 18.14
CA ASP A 28 34.18 3.02 17.10
C ASP A 28 33.85 4.10 16.07
N VAL A 29 33.62 5.34 16.53
CA VAL A 29 33.40 6.50 15.66
C VAL A 29 34.61 6.75 14.77
N LEU A 30 35.83 6.68 15.32
CA LEU A 30 37.05 6.83 14.53
C LEU A 30 37.20 5.73 13.49
N LEU A 31 36.95 4.46 13.87
CA LEU A 31 37.06 3.33 12.96
C LEU A 31 36.04 3.41 11.82
N LEU A 32 34.79 3.78 12.12
CA LEU A 32 33.73 3.97 11.14
C LEU A 32 34.04 5.14 10.21
N THR A 33 34.52 6.26 10.76
CA THR A 33 34.88 7.44 9.96
C THR A 33 36.03 7.12 9.01
N HIS A 34 37.07 6.43 9.49
CA HIS A 34 38.18 5.99 8.64
C HIS A 34 37.70 5.13 7.48
N ARG A 35 36.79 4.17 7.73
CA ARG A 35 36.22 3.33 6.66
C ARG A 35 35.30 4.11 5.72
N ALA A 36 34.54 5.07 6.22
CA ALA A 36 33.61 5.86 5.43
C ALA A 36 34.33 6.86 4.51
N LEU A 37 35.47 7.40 4.97
CA LEU A 37 36.32 8.29 4.19
C LEU A 37 37.30 7.54 3.29
N GLN A 38 37.45 6.23 3.44
CA GLN A 38 38.29 5.43 2.58
C GLN A 38 37.81 5.54 1.14
N GLU A 39 38.72 5.88 0.23
CA GLU A 39 38.41 5.88 -1.19
C GLU A 39 37.92 4.50 -1.62
N PHE A 40 36.78 4.48 -2.30
CA PHE A 40 36.22 3.27 -2.87
C PHE A 40 36.22 3.37 -4.39
N PRO A 41 36.29 2.23 -5.10
CA PRO A 41 36.22 2.23 -6.55
C PRO A 41 34.93 2.90 -7.01
N SER A 42 35.06 4.08 -7.61
CA SER A 42 33.94 4.78 -8.21
C SER A 42 33.55 4.05 -9.48
N ARG A 43 32.30 3.58 -9.55
CA ARG A 43 31.78 3.01 -10.79
C ARG A 43 31.63 4.14 -11.80
N VAL A 44 32.14 3.95 -13.01
CA VAL A 44 31.79 4.82 -14.13
C VAL A 44 30.28 4.67 -14.34
N LEU A 45 29.55 5.78 -14.18
CA LEU A 45 28.11 5.77 -14.46
C LEU A 45 27.93 5.45 -15.95
N PRO A 46 27.15 4.43 -16.30
CA PRO A 46 26.89 4.13 -17.70
C PRO A 46 26.16 5.33 -18.32
N GLU A 47 26.56 5.69 -19.53
CA GLU A 47 25.80 6.65 -20.32
C GLU A 47 24.41 6.10 -20.57
N PHE A 48 23.39 6.96 -20.43
CA PHE A 48 22.02 6.58 -20.74
C PHE A 48 21.91 6.21 -22.22
N LYS A 49 21.53 4.96 -22.50
CA LYS A 49 21.22 4.48 -23.85
C LYS A 49 19.76 4.05 -23.88
N PRO A 50 18.90 4.66 -24.71
CA PRO A 50 17.53 4.19 -24.89
C PRO A 50 17.57 2.71 -25.27
N TRP A 51 16.78 1.88 -24.60
CA TRP A 51 16.66 0.46 -24.94
C TRP A 51 16.12 0.24 -26.36
N PHE A 52 15.42 1.24 -26.90
CA PHE A 52 14.84 1.22 -28.24
C PHE A 52 15.27 2.49 -28.99
N PRO A 53 16.34 2.44 -29.82
CA PRO A 53 16.78 3.58 -30.60
C PRO A 53 15.77 3.94 -31.69
N SER A 54 15.38 5.21 -31.76
CA SER A 54 14.34 5.71 -32.68
C SER A 54 14.66 5.52 -34.16
N ALA A 55 15.95 5.33 -34.51
CA ALA A 55 16.40 5.15 -35.89
C ALA A 55 16.18 3.73 -36.43
N SER A 56 15.93 2.75 -35.55
CA SER A 56 15.79 1.33 -35.94
C SER A 56 14.34 0.85 -35.95
N ASP A 57 13.42 1.64 -35.38
CA ASP A 57 12.01 1.27 -35.31
C ASP A 57 11.26 1.75 -36.56
N LEU A 58 11.08 0.82 -37.52
CA LEU A 58 10.29 1.05 -38.73
C LEU A 58 8.77 1.02 -38.46
N HIS A 59 8.34 0.60 -37.27
CA HIS A 59 6.93 0.48 -36.94
C HIS A 59 6.40 1.80 -36.36
N LYS A 60 5.24 2.23 -36.89
CA LYS A 60 4.52 3.35 -36.28
C LYS A 60 3.92 2.90 -34.95
N PRO A 61 4.02 3.70 -33.87
CA PRO A 61 3.36 3.38 -32.62
C PRO A 61 1.87 3.12 -32.85
N ILE A 62 1.34 2.04 -32.27
CA ILE A 62 -0.09 1.74 -32.33
C ILE A 62 -0.81 2.85 -31.56
N LYS A 63 -1.56 3.69 -32.29
CA LYS A 63 -2.37 4.75 -31.70
C LYS A 63 -3.82 4.28 -31.59
N PRO A 64 -4.48 4.50 -30.44
CA PRO A 64 -5.91 4.26 -30.35
C PRO A 64 -6.65 5.15 -31.35
N LEU A 65 -7.67 4.58 -32.02
CA LEU A 65 -8.47 5.31 -33.02
C LEU A 65 -9.18 6.53 -32.43
N LYS A 66 -9.55 6.46 -31.15
CA LYS A 66 -10.29 7.52 -30.45
C LYS A 66 -9.38 8.26 -29.48
N PRO A 67 -9.42 9.61 -29.46
CA PRO A 67 -8.71 10.38 -28.45
C PRO A 67 -9.26 10.09 -27.05
N ALA A 68 -8.48 10.42 -26.03
CA ALA A 68 -8.96 10.42 -24.67
C ALA A 68 -10.19 11.35 -24.55
N PRO A 69 -11.20 10.98 -23.75
CA PRO A 69 -12.35 11.86 -23.53
C PRO A 69 -11.87 13.18 -22.91
N LEU A 70 -12.18 14.28 -23.59
CA LEU A 70 -11.96 15.61 -23.06
C LEU A 70 -13.16 15.97 -22.20
N ILE A 71 -12.94 16.19 -20.91
CA ILE A 71 -13.99 16.66 -20.01
C ILE A 71 -14.12 18.17 -20.25
N SER A 72 -15.28 18.59 -20.73
CA SER A 72 -15.58 20.01 -20.91
C SER A 72 -15.95 20.67 -19.57
N SER A 73 -15.86 22.00 -19.48
CA SER A 73 -16.31 22.74 -18.31
C SER A 73 -17.80 22.53 -18.02
N SER A 74 -18.62 22.34 -19.05
CA SER A 74 -20.04 21.98 -18.92
C SER A 74 -20.25 20.59 -18.30
N ASP A 75 -19.36 19.62 -18.56
CA ASP A 75 -19.44 18.29 -17.95
C ASP A 75 -19.18 18.35 -16.44
N LEU A 76 -18.34 19.29 -15.99
CA LEU A 76 -18.07 19.51 -14.56
C LEU A 76 -19.27 20.14 -13.85
N GLN A 77 -19.95 21.11 -14.49
CA GLN A 77 -21.14 21.76 -13.92
C GLN A 77 -22.32 20.78 -13.77
N ASN A 78 -22.47 19.85 -14.71
CA ASN A 78 -23.49 18.80 -14.64
C ASN A 78 -23.25 17.79 -13.51
N ILE A 79 -22.01 17.61 -13.04
CA ILE A 79 -21.69 16.78 -11.88
C ILE A 79 -22.11 17.51 -10.59
N THR A 80 -21.85 18.82 -10.50
CA THR A 80 -22.26 19.65 -9.36
C THR A 80 -23.78 19.68 -9.20
N LEU A 81 -24.52 19.84 -10.31
CA LEU A 81 -25.99 19.86 -10.30
C LEU A 81 -26.65 18.54 -9.87
N ARG A 82 -25.94 17.40 -9.95
CA ARG A 82 -26.47 16.09 -9.52
C ARG A 82 -26.17 15.73 -8.07
N LEU A 83 -25.42 16.57 -7.37
CA LEU A 83 -25.11 16.38 -5.95
C LEU A 83 -26.04 17.19 -5.02
N GLU A 84 -26.93 18.04 -5.56
CA GLU A 84 -27.71 19.00 -4.76
C GLU A 84 -29.25 18.89 -4.86
N GLU A 85 -29.86 17.73 -5.16
CA GLU A 85 -31.32 17.57 -4.92
C GLU A 85 -31.68 16.44 -3.95
N PRO A 86 -32.50 16.71 -2.91
CA PRO A 86 -32.88 15.77 -1.85
C PRO A 86 -34.12 14.93 -2.21
N ALA A 87 -34.29 13.82 -1.50
CA ALA A 87 -35.47 12.99 -1.53
C ALA A 87 -36.65 13.68 -0.82
N ASP A 88 -37.80 13.83 -1.51
CA ASP A 88 -39.12 13.53 -0.95
C ASP A 88 -40.24 13.47 -2.02
N ALA A 89 -41.24 12.63 -1.71
CA ALA A 89 -42.37 12.05 -2.44
C ALA A 89 -43.20 12.86 -3.47
N SER A 90 -43.71 12.18 -4.53
CA SER A 90 -45.11 11.69 -4.62
C SER A 90 -45.53 11.18 -6.02
N ASP A 91 -46.55 10.30 -6.03
CA ASP A 91 -47.14 9.50 -7.12
C ASP A 91 -47.82 10.29 -8.26
N ALA A 92 -47.79 9.76 -9.49
CA ALA A 92 -48.97 9.31 -10.26
C ALA A 92 -48.67 9.14 -11.78
N ALA A 93 -49.43 8.24 -12.40
CA ALA A 93 -49.26 7.63 -13.72
C ALA A 93 -49.27 8.56 -14.95
N ASP A 94 -48.50 8.21 -15.99
CA ASP A 94 -49.00 8.23 -17.37
C ASP A 94 -48.27 7.21 -18.27
N ARG A 95 -49.08 6.49 -19.07
CA ARG A 95 -48.65 5.51 -20.08
C ARG A 95 -48.26 6.25 -21.35
N ARG A 96 -47.04 6.04 -21.86
CA ARG A 96 -46.73 6.03 -23.31
C ARG A 96 -45.36 5.40 -23.59
N LYS A 97 -45.37 4.31 -24.36
CA LYS A 97 -44.30 3.76 -25.20
C LYS A 97 -44.96 3.43 -26.56
N PRO A 98 -44.24 3.24 -27.68
CA PRO A 98 -42.77 3.06 -27.82
C PRO A 98 -42.14 3.83 -29.01
N ALA A 99 -40.82 4.06 -28.97
CA ALA A 99 -39.97 4.10 -30.17
C ALA A 99 -38.50 3.86 -29.80
N GLU A 100 -38.09 2.61 -30.00
CA GLU A 100 -36.83 2.15 -30.58
C GLU A 100 -35.71 3.18 -30.86
N SER A 101 -34.62 3.07 -30.09
CA SER A 101 -33.27 3.36 -30.57
C SER A 101 -32.31 2.58 -29.67
N GLU A 102 -31.97 1.37 -30.12
CA GLU A 102 -30.83 0.61 -29.61
C GLU A 102 -29.55 1.42 -29.80
N ALA A 103 -29.17 2.21 -28.79
CA ALA A 103 -27.77 2.46 -28.52
C ALA A 103 -27.38 1.49 -27.40
N LYS A 104 -27.02 0.25 -27.79
CA LYS A 104 -26.33 -0.70 -26.91
C LYS A 104 -25.19 0.06 -26.24
N ARG A 105 -25.40 0.44 -24.98
CA ARG A 105 -24.40 1.11 -24.16
C ARG A 105 -23.24 0.13 -24.10
N PHE A 106 -22.21 0.37 -24.90
CA PHE A 106 -21.02 -0.46 -24.95
C PHE A 106 -20.41 -0.44 -23.56
N ARG A 107 -20.76 -1.45 -22.76
CA ARG A 107 -20.20 -1.70 -21.46
C ARG A 107 -18.74 -2.08 -21.72
N ARG A 108 -17.85 -1.11 -21.58
CA ARG A 108 -16.40 -1.35 -21.62
C ARG A 108 -16.02 -2.20 -20.40
N SER A 109 -16.14 -3.50 -20.52
CA SER A 109 -15.58 -4.45 -19.56
C SER A 109 -14.15 -4.76 -19.97
N TRP A 110 -13.20 -4.26 -19.21
CA TRP A 110 -11.86 -4.85 -19.21
C TRP A 110 -11.94 -6.16 -18.43
N CYS A 111 -11.76 -7.28 -19.11
CA CYS A 111 -11.55 -8.59 -18.49
C CYS A 111 -10.09 -8.95 -18.71
N VAL A 112 -9.30 -9.03 -17.65
CA VAL A 112 -8.04 -9.78 -17.68
C VAL A 112 -8.42 -11.23 -17.43
N ILE A 113 -8.36 -12.07 -18.46
CA ILE A 113 -8.45 -13.52 -18.29
C ILE A 113 -7.09 -13.95 -17.73
N THR A 114 -7.01 -14.10 -16.41
CA THR A 114 -5.95 -14.94 -15.84
C THR A 114 -6.31 -16.39 -16.18
N ASP A 115 -5.35 -17.09 -16.76
CA ASP A 115 -5.32 -18.52 -17.06
C ASP A 115 -6.33 -19.37 -16.26
N ARG A 116 -7.24 -20.05 -16.98
CA ARG A 116 -8.27 -20.94 -16.44
C ARG A 116 -7.76 -22.35 -16.13
N SER A 117 -6.45 -22.60 -16.16
CA SER A 117 -5.90 -23.95 -15.98
C SER A 117 -5.06 -24.17 -14.71
N ALA A 118 -4.90 -23.15 -13.85
CA ALA A 118 -4.35 -23.36 -12.51
C ALA A 118 -5.47 -23.44 -11.47
N PRO A 119 -5.75 -24.61 -10.85
CA PRO A 119 -6.58 -24.63 -9.67
C PRO A 119 -5.83 -23.90 -8.57
N LEU A 120 -6.22 -22.65 -8.29
CA LEU A 120 -5.82 -21.95 -7.08
C LEU A 120 -6.35 -22.79 -5.91
N LYS A 121 -5.53 -23.72 -5.42
CA LYS A 121 -5.72 -24.59 -4.25
C LYS A 121 -5.76 -23.80 -2.93
N ILE A 122 -6.41 -22.64 -2.92
CA ILE A 122 -6.68 -21.84 -1.73
C ILE A 122 -8.14 -21.38 -1.79
N THR A 123 -9.06 -22.34 -1.89
CA THR A 123 -10.44 -22.13 -1.41
C THR A 123 -10.44 -22.27 0.11
N ARG A 124 -9.79 -21.34 0.82
CA ARG A 124 -10.15 -21.11 2.23
C ARG A 124 -11.49 -20.40 2.21
N SER A 125 -12.54 -21.12 2.59
CA SER A 125 -13.86 -20.52 2.80
C SER A 125 -13.76 -19.53 3.95
N PHE A 126 -14.12 -18.28 3.67
CA PHE A 126 -14.32 -17.27 4.70
C PHE A 126 -15.31 -17.76 5.76
N SER A 127 -15.13 -17.35 7.02
CA SER A 127 -16.15 -17.60 8.04
C SER A 127 -17.47 -16.96 7.63
N ARG A 128 -18.58 -17.54 8.09
CA ARG A 128 -19.92 -17.02 7.79
C ARG A 128 -20.08 -15.56 8.24
N LEU A 129 -19.46 -15.20 9.36
CA LEU A 129 -19.49 -13.82 9.89
C LEU A 129 -18.71 -12.87 8.98
N PHE A 130 -17.53 -13.27 8.55
CA PHE A 130 -16.69 -12.47 7.66
C PHE A 130 -17.36 -12.24 6.30
N ARG A 131 -17.96 -13.29 5.71
CA ARG A 131 -18.75 -13.17 4.46
C ARG A 131 -19.88 -12.16 4.58
N LYS A 132 -20.72 -12.30 5.62
CA LYS A 132 -21.82 -11.36 5.88
C LYS A 132 -21.33 -9.92 6.02
N THR A 133 -20.16 -9.74 6.61
CA THR A 133 -19.58 -8.41 6.82
C THR A 133 -19.04 -7.80 5.52
N ILE A 134 -18.39 -8.60 4.67
CA ILE A 134 -17.97 -8.19 3.32
C ILE A 134 -19.18 -7.78 2.49
N GLU A 135 -20.22 -8.63 2.47
CA GLU A 135 -21.45 -8.38 1.71
C GLU A 135 -22.16 -7.11 2.21
N LYS A 136 -22.29 -6.94 3.54
CA LYS A 136 -22.88 -5.75 4.15
C LYS A 136 -22.19 -4.44 3.75
N HIS A 137 -20.85 -4.45 3.66
CA HIS A 137 -20.07 -3.25 3.35
C HIS A 137 -19.72 -3.14 1.85
N GLY A 138 -20.20 -4.05 1.01
CA GLY A 138 -19.92 -4.04 -0.43
C GLY A 138 -18.44 -4.15 -0.78
N LEU A 139 -17.65 -4.85 0.04
CA LEU A 139 -16.20 -4.91 -0.10
C LEU A 139 -15.78 -5.86 -1.23
N HIS A 140 -14.88 -5.39 -2.11
CA HIS A 140 -14.25 -6.26 -3.11
C HIS A 140 -13.07 -7.04 -2.51
N LEU A 141 -12.88 -8.27 -2.96
CA LEU A 141 -11.83 -9.16 -2.42
C LEU A 141 -10.39 -8.61 -2.62
N HIS A 142 -10.15 -7.83 -3.68
CA HIS A 142 -8.85 -7.18 -3.92
C HIS A 142 -8.77 -5.75 -3.36
N GLN A 143 -9.79 -5.29 -2.64
CA GLN A 143 -9.75 -3.99 -2.00
C GLN A 143 -8.74 -4.00 -0.86
N ARG A 144 -7.98 -2.91 -0.71
CA ARG A 144 -7.03 -2.74 0.39
C ARG A 144 -7.75 -2.34 1.67
N VAL A 145 -7.48 -3.10 2.72
CA VAL A 145 -7.93 -2.88 4.10
C VAL A 145 -6.72 -2.91 5.02
N LYS A 146 -6.84 -2.39 6.26
CA LYS A 146 -5.75 -2.45 7.24
C LYS A 146 -6.21 -2.99 8.58
N TRP A 147 -5.42 -3.88 9.16
CA TRP A 147 -5.48 -4.22 10.58
C TRP A 147 -4.75 -3.16 11.38
N VAL A 148 -5.39 -2.68 12.44
CA VAL A 148 -4.81 -1.75 13.42
C VAL A 148 -4.51 -2.52 14.70
N VAL A 149 -3.23 -2.58 15.05
CA VAL A 149 -2.72 -3.14 16.30
C VAL A 149 -2.19 -2.00 17.15
N CYS A 150 -2.66 -1.89 18.38
CA CYS A 150 -2.24 -0.87 19.33
C CYS A 150 -1.35 -1.47 20.42
N GLU A 151 -0.64 -0.63 21.15
CA GLU A 151 0.20 -1.04 22.30
C GLU A 151 -0.54 -1.92 23.31
N ARG A 152 -1.79 -1.59 23.64
CA ARG A 152 -2.65 -2.39 24.53
C ARG A 152 -2.84 -3.85 24.09
N ASN A 153 -2.64 -4.16 22.81
CA ASN A 153 -2.75 -5.51 22.28
C ASN A 153 -1.48 -6.35 22.52
N CYS A 154 -0.36 -5.72 22.91
CA CYS A 154 0.94 -6.39 23.03
C CYS A 154 1.18 -7.05 24.40
N GLY A 155 0.32 -6.80 25.38
CA GLY A 155 0.48 -7.38 26.73
C GLY A 155 1.82 -6.97 27.35
N ALA A 156 2.66 -7.95 27.70
CA ALA A 156 3.99 -7.71 28.27
C ALA A 156 5.08 -7.39 27.22
N ARG A 157 4.77 -7.54 25.92
CA ARG A 157 5.71 -7.35 24.81
C ARG A 157 5.76 -5.89 24.38
N SER A 158 6.93 -5.40 23.99
CA SER A 158 7.07 -4.06 23.39
C SER A 158 6.53 -3.99 21.95
N MET A 159 6.02 -2.81 21.56
CA MET A 159 5.58 -2.56 20.19
C MET A 159 6.74 -2.69 19.18
N GLU A 160 7.96 -2.37 19.58
CA GLU A 160 9.18 -2.48 18.79
C GLU A 160 9.52 -3.93 18.47
N GLU A 161 9.44 -4.82 19.46
CA GLU A 161 9.62 -6.26 19.24
C GLU A 161 8.56 -6.79 18.29
N LEU A 162 7.29 -6.40 18.47
CA LEU A 162 6.20 -6.81 17.58
C LEU A 162 6.47 -6.35 16.15
N TRP A 163 6.89 -5.10 15.98
CA TRP A 163 7.25 -4.54 14.68
C TRP A 163 8.37 -5.32 13.99
N LEU A 164 9.42 -5.72 14.72
CA LEU A 164 10.54 -6.49 14.17
C LEU A 164 10.08 -7.88 13.68
N ASP A 165 9.30 -8.59 14.48
CA ASP A 165 8.83 -9.93 14.13
C ASP A 165 7.80 -9.89 13.00
N LEU A 166 6.92 -8.89 12.98
CA LEU A 166 5.99 -8.66 11.88
C LEU A 166 6.72 -8.46 10.56
N ASN A 167 7.74 -7.59 10.53
CA ASN A 167 8.55 -7.38 9.33
C ASN A 167 9.34 -8.62 8.93
N ARG A 168 9.76 -9.44 9.91
CA ARG A 168 10.37 -10.76 9.62
C ARG A 168 9.36 -11.71 8.98
N ALA A 169 8.10 -11.73 9.42
CA ALA A 169 7.04 -12.55 8.85
C ALA A 169 6.67 -12.12 7.42
N ILE A 170 6.60 -10.80 7.16
CA ILE A 170 6.36 -10.26 5.81
C ILE A 170 7.50 -10.64 4.85
N ARG A 171 8.76 -10.44 5.26
CA ARG A 171 9.93 -10.79 4.44
C ARG A 171 10.05 -12.29 4.16
N ARG A 172 9.52 -13.13 5.05
CA ARG A 172 9.44 -14.60 4.87
C ARG A 172 8.18 -15.04 4.12
N SER A 173 7.43 -14.11 3.53
CA SER A 173 6.22 -14.40 2.74
C SER A 173 5.11 -15.16 3.51
N ARG A 174 5.09 -15.06 4.85
CA ARG A 174 4.03 -15.68 5.69
C ARG A 174 2.72 -14.89 5.67
N LEU A 175 2.81 -13.63 5.24
CA LEU A 175 1.74 -12.63 5.19
C LEU A 175 1.59 -12.13 3.74
N PRO A 176 0.71 -12.75 2.93
CA PRO A 176 0.58 -12.45 1.50
C PRO A 176 0.02 -11.03 1.30
N THR A 177 0.51 -10.33 0.27
CA THR A 177 0.08 -8.97 -0.11
C THR A 177 0.24 -7.92 0.98
N CYS A 178 0.94 -8.24 2.07
CA CYS A 178 0.98 -7.39 3.26
C CYS A 178 2.03 -6.30 3.15
N ASN A 179 1.66 -5.11 3.63
CA ASN A 179 2.59 -4.01 3.92
C ASN A 179 2.27 -3.47 5.31
N ALA A 180 3.27 -3.10 6.09
CA ALA A 180 3.08 -2.61 7.45
C ALA A 180 3.67 -1.21 7.63
N ASN A 181 3.05 -0.41 8.49
CA ASN A 181 3.54 0.90 8.88
C ASN A 181 3.44 1.07 10.40
N TYR A 182 4.55 1.43 11.06
CA TYR A 182 4.58 1.71 12.48
C TYR A 182 4.44 3.21 12.75
N GLN A 183 3.25 3.60 13.18
CA GLN A 183 2.91 4.94 13.65
C GLN A 183 3.29 5.07 15.13
N ARG A 184 4.57 5.37 15.39
CA ARG A 184 5.12 5.50 16.75
C ARG A 184 4.41 6.53 17.62
N ALA A 185 4.08 7.69 17.04
CA ALA A 185 3.37 8.76 17.75
C ALA A 185 1.97 8.33 18.26
N LEU A 186 1.37 7.33 17.62
CA LEU A 186 0.06 6.77 17.99
C LEU A 186 0.19 5.43 18.71
N ALA A 187 1.41 4.93 18.94
CA ALA A 187 1.70 3.59 19.41
C ALA A 187 0.87 2.51 18.67
N GLN A 188 0.85 2.61 17.33
CA GLN A 188 0.03 1.76 16.46
C GLN A 188 0.80 1.20 15.28
N ILE A 189 0.59 -0.08 14.99
CA ILE A 189 1.04 -0.72 13.76
C ILE A 189 -0.16 -0.93 12.85
N TRP A 190 -0.04 -0.44 11.62
CA TRP A 190 -1.05 -0.60 10.57
C TRP A 190 -0.57 -1.63 9.57
N LEU A 191 -1.26 -2.77 9.47
CA LEU A 191 -0.96 -3.84 8.52
C LEU A 191 -1.99 -3.83 7.39
N TYR A 192 -1.59 -3.37 6.23
CA TYR A 192 -2.40 -3.34 5.01
C TYR A 192 -2.37 -4.68 4.31
N CYS A 193 -3.55 -5.16 3.88
CA CYS A 193 -3.72 -6.39 3.11
C CYS A 193 -4.95 -6.32 2.20
N ASP A 194 -5.08 -7.26 1.29
CA ASP A 194 -6.29 -7.41 0.49
C ASP A 194 -7.39 -8.06 1.34
N VAL A 195 -8.65 -7.67 1.14
CA VAL A 195 -9.83 -8.26 1.82
C VAL A 195 -9.78 -9.79 1.73
N PHE A 196 -9.35 -10.34 0.60
CA PHE A 196 -9.21 -11.76 0.35
C PHE A 196 -8.38 -12.51 1.40
N TYR A 197 -7.31 -11.89 1.91
CA TYR A 197 -6.42 -12.49 2.90
C TYR A 197 -6.68 -12.01 4.32
N SER A 198 -7.50 -10.97 4.49
CA SER A 198 -7.58 -10.22 5.75
C SER A 198 -8.06 -11.05 6.94
N GLU A 199 -8.98 -12.00 6.77
CA GLU A 199 -9.41 -12.91 7.85
C GLU A 199 -8.27 -13.83 8.31
N TYR A 200 -7.56 -14.46 7.36
CA TYR A 200 -6.39 -15.28 7.67
C TYR A 200 -5.32 -14.45 8.39
N ILE A 201 -5.04 -13.25 7.89
CA ILE A 201 -4.02 -12.36 8.46
C ILE A 201 -4.41 -11.94 9.88
N GLY A 202 -5.67 -11.58 10.13
CA GLY A 202 -6.14 -11.23 11.46
C GLY A 202 -5.95 -12.36 12.46
N ASN A 203 -6.29 -13.58 12.07
CA ASN A 203 -6.06 -14.79 12.88
C ASN A 203 -4.57 -15.08 13.08
N PHE A 204 -3.75 -14.92 12.03
CA PHE A 204 -2.31 -15.06 12.12
C PHE A 204 -1.72 -14.07 13.12
N LEU A 205 -2.14 -12.80 13.07
CA LEU A 205 -1.69 -11.78 14.02
C LEU A 205 -2.02 -12.17 15.46
N LYS A 206 -3.25 -12.62 15.70
CA LYS A 206 -3.72 -13.07 17.02
C LYS A 206 -2.93 -14.26 17.55
N GLN A 207 -2.73 -15.28 16.72
CA GLN A 207 -2.14 -16.56 17.12
C GLN A 207 -0.62 -16.48 17.21
N GLU A 208 0.05 -15.98 16.17
CA GLU A 208 1.51 -15.98 16.07
C GLU A 208 2.15 -14.96 17.00
N PHE A 209 1.56 -13.77 17.11
CA PHE A 209 2.08 -12.70 17.95
C PHE A 209 1.40 -12.61 19.32
N GLN A 210 0.50 -13.54 19.63
CA GLN A 210 -0.20 -13.65 20.92
C GLN A 210 -0.87 -12.34 21.34
N LEU A 211 -1.48 -11.64 20.38
CA LEU A 211 -2.08 -10.32 20.62
C LEU A 211 -3.35 -10.43 21.48
N SER A 212 -3.38 -9.69 22.58
CA SER A 212 -4.53 -9.63 23.49
C SER A 212 -5.60 -8.64 23.02
N GLY A 213 -6.77 -8.66 23.67
CA GLY A 213 -7.86 -7.71 23.43
C GLY A 213 -8.50 -7.82 22.04
N GLN A 214 -8.93 -6.70 21.47
CA GLN A 214 -9.47 -6.64 20.11
C GLN A 214 -8.52 -5.90 19.17
N ILE A 215 -8.33 -6.42 17.96
CA ILE A 215 -7.71 -5.73 16.82
C ILE A 215 -8.80 -5.40 15.80
N THR A 216 -8.62 -4.30 15.06
CA THR A 216 -9.69 -3.79 14.18
C THR A 216 -9.24 -3.75 12.73
N LEU A 217 -10.07 -4.31 11.85
CA LEU A 217 -9.95 -4.18 10.40
C LEU A 217 -10.69 -2.93 9.96
N THR A 218 -9.98 -2.05 9.27
CA THR A 218 -10.54 -0.80 8.76
C THR A 218 -10.45 -0.73 7.25
N GLY A 219 -11.53 -0.28 6.63
CA GLY A 219 -11.63 0.00 5.20
C GLY A 219 -11.50 1.50 4.93
N HIS A 220 -10.81 1.87 3.85
CA HIS A 220 -10.73 3.26 3.44
C HIS A 220 -12.15 3.80 3.16
N LYS A 221 -12.51 4.93 3.78
CA LYS A 221 -13.86 5.57 3.79
C LYS A 221 -14.97 4.83 4.55
N LEU A 222 -14.78 3.57 4.92
CA LEU A 222 -15.78 2.77 5.64
C LEU A 222 -15.55 2.75 7.16
N GLY A 223 -14.35 3.08 7.62
CA GLY A 223 -14.01 3.02 9.05
C GLY A 223 -13.83 1.58 9.53
N ASP A 224 -14.21 1.31 10.78
CA ASP A 224 -14.12 -0.01 11.42
C ASP A 224 -15.11 -1.00 10.78
N VAL A 225 -14.57 -2.06 10.15
CA VAL A 225 -15.36 -3.07 9.44
C VAL A 225 -15.53 -4.33 10.31
N ILE A 226 -14.43 -4.84 10.89
CA ILE A 226 -14.41 -6.07 11.70
C ILE A 226 -13.54 -5.86 12.93
N LYS A 227 -13.92 -6.48 14.06
CA LYS A 227 -13.10 -6.56 15.27
C LYS A 227 -12.86 -8.03 15.62
N LEU A 228 -11.62 -8.40 15.87
CA LEU A 228 -11.17 -9.76 16.25
C LEU A 228 -10.46 -9.74 17.60
#